data_AF-A0A2R7IUB4-F1
#
_entry.id   AF-A0A2R7IUB4-F1
#
_cell.length_a   1.000
_cell.length_b   1.000
_cell.length_c   1.000
_cell.angle_alpha   90.00
_cell.angle_beta   90.00
_cell.angle_gamma   90.00
#
_symmetry.space_group_name_H-M   'P 1'
#
loop_
_entity.id
_entity.type
_entity.pdbx_description
1 polymer ?
#
loop_
_entity_poly.entity_id
_entity_poly.type
_entity_poly.pdbx_seq_one_letter_code
_entity_poly.pdbx_strand_id
1 'polypeptide(L)'
;MALAQIAVEQDGQVKMIDGAKAFSRRATLGLFGSTMLVAAAPAFARGDDASQRLRTLLDDSEAADARLDPLSAARKGKAATGPLFVDPLSDAYGATLLANKKGELARLEAIDRAALPPVDQIAY
;
A
#
# COMPACT_ATOMS: atom_id res chain seq x y z
N MET A 1 51.02 -65.30 9.58
CA MET A 1 50.49 -65.89 8.33
C MET A 1 49.36 -65.02 7.82
N ALA A 2 49.20 -64.91 6.51
CA ALA A 2 48.08 -64.23 5.86
C ALA A 2 46.93 -65.21 5.55
N LEU A 3 45.92 -64.73 4.82
CA LEU A 3 44.68 -65.37 4.29
C LEU A 3 43.44 -65.01 5.12
N ALA A 4 42.55 -64.13 4.63
CA ALA A 4 41.55 -64.30 3.55
C ALA A 4 40.22 -64.86 4.13
N GLN A 5 39.17 -64.03 4.23
CA GLN A 5 38.12 -63.86 3.21
C GLN A 5 37.42 -65.17 2.80
N ILE A 6 36.16 -65.34 3.24
CA ILE A 6 35.12 -66.03 2.47
C ILE A 6 33.79 -65.27 2.69
N ALA A 7 33.06 -65.00 1.61
CA ALA A 7 31.69 -64.47 1.63
C ALA A 7 30.68 -65.61 1.41
N VAL A 8 29.44 -65.48 1.93
CA VAL A 8 28.35 -66.44 1.71
C VAL A 8 27.02 -65.68 1.55
N GLU A 9 26.28 -66.02 0.48
CA GLU A 9 25.20 -65.25 -0.15
C GLU A 9 24.35 -66.26 -0.99
N GLN A 10 23.05 -66.11 -1.29
CA GLN A 10 22.03 -65.07 -1.05
C GLN A 10 21.01 -65.48 0.03
N ASP A 11 20.13 -64.55 0.44
CA ASP A 11 18.69 -64.87 0.48
C ASP A 11 17.82 -63.66 0.07
N GLY A 12 16.76 -63.92 -0.69
CA GLY A 12 16.08 -62.91 -1.50
C GLY A 12 14.96 -62.18 -0.76
N GLN A 13 15.09 -60.85 -0.64
CA GLN A 13 13.95 -59.94 -0.43
C GLN A 13 14.13 -58.66 -1.27
N VAL A 14 13.44 -58.60 -2.41
CA VAL A 14 13.24 -57.33 -3.13
C VAL A 14 12.28 -56.46 -2.32
N LYS A 15 12.79 -55.40 -1.70
CA LYS A 15 11.95 -54.33 -1.15
C LYS A 15 12.32 -52.99 -1.76
N MET A 16 11.56 -52.61 -2.80
CA MET A 16 11.59 -51.26 -3.31
C MET A 16 11.11 -50.28 -2.22
N ILE A 17 11.95 -49.29 -1.93
CA ILE A 17 11.54 -48.05 -1.27
C ILE A 17 12.20 -46.88 -2.03
N ASP A 18 11.47 -46.35 -3.01
CA ASP A 18 11.85 -45.11 -3.69
C ASP A 18 11.95 -43.96 -2.67
N GLY A 19 13.07 -43.24 -2.71
CA GLY A 19 13.40 -42.24 -1.69
C GLY A 19 14.56 -41.37 -2.12
N ALA A 20 14.41 -40.67 -3.25
CA ALA A 20 15.43 -39.78 -3.80
C ALA A 20 15.91 -38.75 -2.75
N LYS A 21 17.23 -38.68 -2.52
CA LYS A 21 17.83 -37.71 -1.60
C LYS A 21 17.52 -36.28 -2.06
N ALA A 22 16.87 -35.51 -1.21
CA ALA A 22 16.35 -34.20 -1.56
C ALA A 22 17.47 -33.20 -1.91
N PHE A 23 17.46 -32.69 -3.14
CA PHE A 23 18.24 -31.50 -3.51
C PHE A 23 17.73 -30.28 -2.74
N SER A 24 18.64 -29.56 -2.07
CA SER A 24 18.30 -28.40 -1.26
C SER A 24 17.86 -27.22 -2.12
N ARG A 25 16.56 -26.92 -2.10
CA ARG A 25 15.93 -25.79 -2.83
C ARG A 25 16.36 -24.40 -2.35
N ARG A 26 17.19 -24.30 -1.29
CA ARG A 26 17.58 -23.04 -0.65
C ARG A 26 18.89 -22.44 -1.18
N ALA A 27 19.65 -23.15 -2.02
CA ALA A 27 21.00 -22.73 -2.42
C ALA A 27 21.09 -21.92 -3.73
N THR A 28 20.03 -21.86 -4.55
CA THR A 28 20.14 -21.46 -5.97
C THR A 28 19.38 -20.18 -6.36
N LEU A 29 18.83 -19.43 -5.41
CA LEU A 29 18.04 -18.21 -5.68
C LEU A 29 18.67 -16.91 -5.13
N GLY A 30 19.99 -16.91 -4.92
CA GLY A 30 20.77 -15.75 -4.46
C GLY A 30 21.57 -14.99 -5.53
N LEU A 31 21.42 -15.30 -6.82
CA LEU A 31 22.38 -14.91 -7.87
C LEU A 31 21.77 -14.23 -9.11
N PHE A 32 20.66 -13.50 -8.97
CA PHE A 32 20.12 -12.69 -10.06
C PHE A 32 19.79 -11.25 -9.65
N GLY A 33 20.56 -10.30 -10.20
CA GLY A 33 20.00 -8.99 -10.57
C GLY A 33 20.31 -7.76 -9.72
N SER A 34 21.35 -7.75 -8.87
CA SER A 34 21.77 -6.54 -8.14
C SER A 34 22.50 -5.51 -9.02
N THR A 35 21.93 -5.15 -10.18
CA THR A 35 22.50 -4.18 -11.14
C THR A 35 21.41 -3.38 -11.87
N MET A 36 20.80 -2.42 -11.18
CA MET A 36 20.49 -1.13 -11.80
C MET A 36 20.60 -0.01 -10.76
N LEU A 37 21.79 0.59 -10.70
CA LEU A 37 21.97 1.90 -10.08
C LEU A 37 21.31 2.94 -11.00
N VAL A 38 20.01 3.16 -10.80
CA VAL A 38 19.29 4.27 -11.44
C VAL A 38 19.80 5.58 -10.82
N ALA A 39 20.78 6.18 -11.48
CA ALA A 39 21.28 7.52 -11.19
C ALA A 39 20.25 8.59 -11.61
N ALA A 40 19.13 8.66 -10.88
CA ALA A 40 18.06 9.66 -11.08
C ALA A 40 17.34 10.01 -9.77
N ALA A 41 18.10 10.26 -8.69
CA ALA A 41 17.55 10.70 -7.40
C ALA A 41 17.46 12.23 -7.32
N PRO A 42 16.44 12.83 -7.96
CA PRO A 42 15.63 13.83 -7.25
C PRO A 42 14.11 13.57 -7.37
N ALA A 43 13.68 12.54 -8.11
CA ALA A 43 12.26 12.30 -8.38
C ALA A 43 11.46 11.94 -7.12
N PHE A 44 11.99 11.06 -6.25
CA PHE A 44 11.31 10.63 -5.02
C PHE A 44 11.01 11.79 -4.07
N ALA A 45 11.97 12.69 -3.85
CA ALA A 45 11.79 13.85 -2.98
C ALA A 45 10.71 14.85 -3.46
N ARG A 46 10.40 14.85 -4.77
CA ARG A 46 9.31 15.67 -5.34
C ARG A 46 7.95 14.97 -5.18
N GLY A 47 7.92 13.64 -5.23
CA GLY A 47 6.73 12.85 -4.95
C GLY A 47 6.28 12.97 -3.50
N ASP A 48 7.21 12.90 -2.54
CA ASP A 48 6.90 12.98 -1.11
C ASP A 48 6.13 14.27 -0.74
N ASP A 49 6.54 15.42 -1.30
CA ASP A 49 5.88 16.72 -1.11
C ASP A 49 4.50 16.80 -1.81
N ALA A 50 4.38 16.31 -3.05
CA ALA A 50 3.10 16.26 -3.75
C ALA A 50 2.07 15.37 -3.02
N SER A 51 2.52 14.20 -2.56
CA SER A 51 1.73 13.27 -1.74
C SER A 51 1.35 13.86 -0.38
N GLN A 52 2.25 14.61 0.26
CA GLN A 52 1.94 15.31 1.51
C GLN A 52 0.87 16.39 1.29
N ARG A 53 0.99 17.18 0.22
CA ARG A 53 -0.01 18.19 -0.16
C ARG A 53 -1.37 17.56 -0.46
N LEU A 54 -1.43 16.42 -1.14
CA LEU A 54 -2.67 15.68 -1.38
C LEU A 54 -3.30 15.19 -0.07
N ARG A 55 -2.51 14.55 0.81
CA ARG A 55 -2.99 14.09 2.12
C ARG A 55 -3.58 15.23 2.96
N THR A 56 -2.87 16.36 3.06
CA THR A 56 -3.37 17.55 3.77
C THR A 56 -4.65 18.11 3.14
N LEU A 57 -4.77 18.11 1.81
CA LEU A 57 -6.00 18.55 1.13
C LEU A 57 -7.20 17.65 1.46
N LEU A 58 -7.00 16.32 1.51
CA LEU A 58 -8.05 15.35 1.84
C LEU A 58 -8.48 15.47 3.32
N ASP A 59 -7.53 15.63 4.25
CA ASP A 59 -7.80 15.85 5.67
C ASP A 59 -8.58 17.17 5.89
N ASP A 60 -8.17 18.25 5.22
CA ASP A 60 -8.85 19.55 5.24
C ASP A 60 -10.29 19.47 4.69
N SER A 61 -10.47 18.74 3.58
CA SER A 61 -11.79 18.51 2.96
C SER A 61 -12.71 17.74 3.90
N GLU A 62 -12.22 16.66 4.52
CA GLU A 62 -13.02 15.91 5.48
C GLU A 62 -13.36 16.75 6.73
N ALA A 63 -12.44 17.59 7.21
CA ALA A 63 -12.70 18.52 8.29
C ALA A 63 -13.68 19.65 7.91
N ALA A 64 -13.72 20.06 6.64
CA ALA A 64 -14.72 21.01 6.12
C ALA A 64 -16.11 20.35 6.05
N ASP A 65 -16.20 19.14 5.51
CA ASP A 65 -17.46 18.39 5.40
C ASP A 65 -18.01 17.98 6.77
N ALA A 66 -17.15 17.61 7.73
CA ALA A 66 -17.57 17.29 9.10
C ALA A 66 -18.16 18.50 9.86
N ARG A 67 -17.79 19.73 9.49
CA ARG A 67 -18.40 20.96 10.03
C ARG A 67 -19.75 21.28 9.40
N LEU A 68 -20.00 20.79 8.18
CA LEU A 68 -21.28 20.94 7.48
C LEU A 68 -22.27 19.81 7.80
N ASP A 69 -21.82 18.57 7.99
CA ASP A 69 -22.64 17.43 8.44
C ASP A 69 -21.99 16.71 9.65
N PRO A 70 -22.22 17.22 10.88
CA PRO A 70 -21.69 16.59 12.10
C PRO A 70 -22.26 15.19 12.39
N LEU A 71 -23.40 14.80 11.80
CA LEU A 71 -23.96 13.45 11.94
C LEU A 71 -23.27 12.43 11.02
N SER A 72 -22.76 12.86 9.86
CA SER A 72 -21.84 12.06 9.05
C SER A 72 -20.54 11.78 9.81
N ALA A 73 -19.99 12.76 10.52
CA ALA A 73 -18.83 12.54 11.39
C ALA A 73 -19.12 11.51 12.49
N ALA A 74 -20.28 11.61 13.17
CA ALA A 74 -20.72 10.63 14.16
C ALA A 74 -20.86 9.21 13.59
N ARG A 75 -21.42 9.06 12.38
CA ARG A 75 -21.51 7.75 11.68
C ARG A 75 -20.15 7.14 11.34
N LYS A 76 -19.10 7.97 11.18
CA LYS A 76 -17.70 7.53 11.01
C LYS A 76 -16.98 7.23 12.34
N GLY A 77 -17.68 7.26 13.48
CA GLY A 77 -17.08 7.06 14.81
C GLY A 77 -16.26 8.26 15.31
N LYS A 78 -16.34 9.42 14.64
CA LYS A 78 -15.70 10.67 15.07
C LYS A 78 -16.64 11.44 16.00
N ALA A 79 -16.11 12.18 16.97
CA ALA A 79 -16.92 13.06 17.79
C ALA A 79 -17.56 14.15 16.92
N ALA A 80 -18.88 14.36 17.06
CA ALA A 80 -19.57 15.45 16.38
C ALA A 80 -19.10 16.80 16.93
N THR A 81 -18.66 17.69 16.05
CA THR A 81 -18.19 19.04 16.40
C THR A 81 -19.10 20.10 15.78
N GLY A 82 -19.98 20.66 16.60
CA GLY A 82 -20.98 21.66 16.17
C GLY A 82 -22.43 21.21 16.41
N PRO A 83 -23.42 21.92 15.83
CA PRO A 83 -24.83 21.57 15.97
C PRO A 83 -25.14 20.20 15.36
N LEU A 84 -25.81 19.33 16.10
CA LEU A 84 -26.19 17.99 15.61
C LEU A 84 -27.20 18.02 14.45
N PHE A 85 -27.96 19.10 14.30
CA PHE A 85 -28.94 19.26 13.23
C PHE A 85 -28.61 20.53 12.45
N VAL A 86 -28.49 20.35 11.14
CA VAL A 86 -28.21 21.39 10.13
C VAL A 86 -29.35 21.41 9.12
N ASP A 87 -29.56 22.54 8.46
CA ASP A 87 -30.49 22.64 7.32
C ASP A 87 -29.71 22.56 6.00
N PRO A 88 -29.68 21.39 5.32
CA PRO A 88 -28.96 21.23 4.06
C PRO A 88 -29.67 21.89 2.87
N LEU A 89 -30.91 22.38 3.05
CA LEU A 89 -31.68 23.11 2.03
C LEU A 89 -31.52 24.62 2.15
N SER A 90 -30.81 25.11 3.17
CA SER A 90 -30.54 26.54 3.36
C SER A 90 -29.50 27.07 2.36
N ASP A 91 -29.71 28.31 1.90
CA ASP A 91 -28.76 29.01 1.02
C ASP A 91 -27.37 29.12 1.66
N ALA A 92 -27.30 29.28 2.99
CA ALA A 92 -26.05 29.36 3.74
C ALA A 92 -25.24 28.05 3.68
N TYR A 93 -25.92 26.89 3.78
CA TYR A 93 -25.30 25.59 3.60
C TYR A 93 -24.76 25.43 2.17
N GLY A 94 -25.62 25.70 1.17
CA GLY A 94 -25.26 25.60 -0.25
C GLY A 94 -24.08 26.50 -0.64
N ALA A 95 -24.09 27.76 -0.19
CA ALA A 95 -23.01 28.71 -0.44
C ALA A 95 -21.69 28.28 0.21
N THR A 96 -21.74 27.78 1.45
CA THR A 96 -20.55 27.30 2.18
C THR A 96 -19.96 26.06 1.52
N LEU A 97 -20.80 25.08 1.17
CA LEU A 97 -20.38 23.88 0.46
C LEU A 97 -19.74 24.23 -0.90
N LEU A 98 -20.36 25.12 -1.67
CA LEU A 98 -19.85 25.56 -2.98
C LEU A 98 -18.51 26.30 -2.85
N ALA A 99 -18.34 27.14 -1.82
CA ALA A 99 -17.08 27.82 -1.55
C ALA A 99 -15.96 26.84 -1.18
N ASN A 100 -16.26 25.88 -0.30
CA ASN A 100 -15.33 24.81 0.10
C ASN A 100 -14.88 24.00 -1.12
N LYS A 101 -15.83 23.46 -1.91
CA LYS A 101 -15.49 22.59 -3.05
C LYS A 101 -14.77 23.32 -4.18
N LYS A 102 -15.04 24.62 -4.39
CA LYS A 102 -14.23 25.45 -5.32
C LYS A 102 -12.79 25.66 -4.81
N GLY A 103 -12.61 25.91 -3.52
CA GLY A 103 -11.28 26.07 -2.91
C GLY A 103 -10.50 24.75 -2.83
N GLU A 104 -11.19 23.62 -2.65
CA GLU A 104 -10.60 22.28 -2.72
C GLU A 104 -10.15 21.94 -4.15
N LEU A 105 -11.01 22.16 -5.16
CA LEU A 105 -10.67 21.94 -6.56
C LEU A 105 -9.44 22.74 -7.00
N ALA A 106 -9.40 24.04 -6.70
CA ALA A 106 -8.26 24.90 -7.04
C ALA A 106 -6.95 24.46 -6.35
N ARG A 107 -7.03 23.85 -5.16
CA ARG A 107 -5.87 23.25 -4.47
C ARG A 107 -5.47 21.91 -5.07
N LEU A 108 -6.43 21.11 -5.54
CA LEU A 108 -6.18 19.84 -6.22
C LEU A 108 -5.49 20.08 -7.56
N GLU A 109 -5.99 21.01 -8.38
CA GLU A 109 -5.42 21.39 -9.69
C GLU A 109 -3.98 21.94 -9.59
N ALA A 110 -3.55 22.42 -8.42
CA ALA A 110 -2.18 22.86 -8.15
C ALA A 110 -1.22 21.70 -7.79
N ILE A 111 -1.71 20.46 -7.67
CA ILE A 111 -0.89 19.26 -7.44
C ILE A 111 -0.63 18.59 -8.79
N ASP A 112 0.64 18.47 -9.16
CA ASP A 112 1.04 17.71 -10.36
C ASP A 112 0.76 16.22 -10.16
N ARG A 113 -0.33 15.73 -10.77
CA ARG A 113 -0.73 14.31 -10.72
C ARG A 113 0.36 13.38 -11.25
N ALA A 114 1.20 13.81 -12.20
CA ALA A 114 2.27 12.97 -12.73
C ALA A 114 3.44 12.81 -11.74
N ALA A 115 3.58 13.71 -10.76
CA ALA A 115 4.55 13.59 -9.68
C ALA A 115 4.09 12.67 -8.53
N LEU A 116 2.81 12.27 -8.48
CA LEU A 116 2.27 11.41 -7.44
C LEU A 116 2.65 9.92 -7.65
N PRO A 117 2.90 9.15 -6.57
CA PRO A 117 2.97 7.69 -6.61
C PRO A 117 1.67 7.06 -7.16
N PRO A 118 1.72 5.83 -7.72
CA PRO A 118 0.56 5.20 -8.34
C PRO A 118 -0.68 5.05 -7.44
N VAL A 119 -0.50 4.91 -6.13
CA VAL A 119 -1.60 4.84 -5.15
C VAL A 119 -2.26 6.21 -4.98
N ASP A 120 -1.45 7.27 -4.86
CA ASP A 120 -1.95 8.63 -4.67
C ASP A 120 -2.59 9.18 -5.96
N GLN A 121 -2.17 8.69 -7.14
CA GLN A 121 -2.86 8.94 -8.41
C GLN A 121 -4.28 8.35 -8.49
N ILE A 122 -4.66 7.44 -7.58
CA ILE A 122 -6.04 6.91 -7.46
C ILE A 122 -6.85 7.76 -6.47
N ALA A 123 -6.19 8.40 -5.49
CA ALA A 123 -6.81 9.30 -4.53
C ALA A 123 -6.99 10.74 -5.06
N TYR A 124 -6.22 11.11 -6.09
CA TYR A 124 -6.40 12.30 -6.93
C TYR A 124 -7.46 12.08 -8.01
#